data_AF-A0A1L9QND9-F1
#
_entry.id   AF-A0A1L9QND9-F1
#
_cell.length_a   1.000
_cell.length_b   1.000
_cell.length_c   1.000
_cell.angle_alpha   90.00
_cell.angle_beta   90.00
_cell.angle_gamma   90.00
#
_symmetry.space_group_name_H-M   'P 1'
#
loop_
_entity.id
_entity.type
_entity.pdbx_description
1 polymer ?
#
loop_
_entity_poly.entity_id
_entity_poly.type
_entity_poly.pdbx_seq_one_letter_code
_entity_poly.pdbx_strand_id
1 'polypeptide(L)'
;MIFRTTLGLTLVGALLLAGCEAPPNPDIKQASSAMAQMATPKMLSRSCFYLIYPNGKPSEFVRYLFSDLGAAEWPIAFDEMEEEQMKSARITPLPRTVRVSALKREYPEEKELVLIPDEATQQLCRSNIELGIDAGTQ
;
A
#
# COMPACT_ATOMS: atom_id res chain seq x y z
N MET A 1 -12.21 8.86 54.78
CA MET A 1 -11.97 7.63 54.01
C MET A 1 -12.76 7.72 52.70
N ILE A 2 -12.13 8.30 51.67
CA ILE A 2 -11.64 7.65 50.42
C ILE A 2 -12.65 7.84 49.27
N PHE A 3 -12.41 8.90 48.51
CA PHE A 3 -12.79 9.07 47.10
C PHE A 3 -12.22 7.92 46.27
N ARG A 4 -13.02 7.28 45.41
CA ARG A 4 -12.51 6.42 44.32
C ARG A 4 -13.22 6.78 43.01
N THR A 5 -12.65 7.78 42.36
CA THR A 5 -12.66 7.93 40.90
C THR A 5 -11.84 6.79 40.30
N THR A 6 -12.42 6.07 39.34
CA THR A 6 -11.65 5.37 38.30
C THR A 6 -12.48 5.36 37.03
N LEU A 7 -12.12 6.28 36.12
CA LEU A 7 -12.41 6.21 34.70
C LEU A 7 -11.99 4.83 34.18
N GLY A 8 -12.97 4.03 33.74
CA GLY A 8 -12.74 2.85 32.92
C GLY A 8 -12.46 3.26 31.48
N LEU A 9 -11.24 3.74 31.24
CA LEU A 9 -10.69 4.05 29.93
C LEU A 9 -10.22 2.74 29.28
N THR A 10 -11.03 2.11 28.43
CA THR A 10 -10.49 1.29 27.32
C THR A 10 -11.48 1.30 26.17
N LEU A 11 -11.43 2.42 25.46
CA LEU A 11 -12.03 2.70 24.16
C LEU A 11 -11.45 1.73 23.11
N VAL A 12 -11.95 0.48 23.08
CA VAL A 12 -11.64 -0.48 22.03
C VAL A 12 -12.70 -0.33 20.95
N GLY A 13 -12.29 0.15 19.77
CA GLY A 13 -13.13 0.14 18.58
C GLY A 13 -13.43 1.50 17.95
N ALA A 14 -12.64 2.54 18.21
CA ALA A 14 -12.62 3.72 17.35
C ALA A 14 -11.75 3.44 16.12
N LEU A 15 -12.26 2.60 15.21
CA LEU A 15 -11.77 2.51 13.83
C LEU A 15 -12.21 3.78 13.08
N LEU A 16 -11.70 4.94 13.51
CA LEU A 16 -11.88 6.23 12.86
C LEU A 16 -10.57 6.58 12.17
N LEU A 17 -10.40 6.05 10.95
CA LEU A 17 -9.44 6.58 9.98
C LEU A 17 -10.00 7.92 9.47
N ALA A 18 -9.96 8.95 10.33
CA ALA A 18 -10.21 10.33 9.95
C ALA A 18 -8.91 10.93 9.40
N GLY A 19 -8.62 10.62 8.14
CA GLY A 19 -7.84 11.46 7.24
C GLY A 19 -8.75 11.83 6.08
N CYS A 20 -9.38 13.01 6.14
CA CYS A 20 -10.18 13.57 5.06
C CYS A 20 -9.25 14.01 3.91
N GLU A 21 -9.17 13.21 2.86
CA GLU A 21 -8.85 13.66 1.50
C GLU A 21 -9.89 13.04 0.56
N ALA A 22 -10.05 13.62 -0.63
CA ALA A 22 -11.07 13.33 -1.65
C ALA A 22 -11.44 11.82 -1.79
N PRO A 23 -12.68 11.49 -2.24
CA PRO A 23 -13.09 10.10 -2.39
C PRO A 23 -12.04 9.34 -3.19
N PRO A 24 -11.35 8.36 -2.57
CA PRO A 24 -10.11 7.84 -3.10
C PRO A 24 -10.38 7.23 -4.46
N ASN A 25 -9.64 7.70 -5.46
CA ASN A 25 -9.63 7.19 -6.82
C ASN A 25 -9.61 5.66 -6.74
N PRO A 26 -10.59 4.97 -7.38
CA PRO A 26 -10.71 3.52 -7.25
C PRO A 26 -9.40 2.82 -7.63
N ASP A 27 -8.65 3.38 -8.59
CA ASP A 27 -7.36 2.88 -9.01
C ASP A 27 -6.30 3.03 -7.91
N ILE A 28 -6.24 4.18 -7.23
CA ILE A 28 -5.30 4.38 -6.10
C ILE A 28 -5.65 3.41 -4.96
N LYS A 29 -6.95 3.24 -4.66
CA LYS A 29 -7.40 2.27 -3.65
C LYS A 29 -7.01 0.84 -4.02
N GLN A 30 -7.16 0.46 -5.29
CA GLN A 30 -6.78 -0.86 -5.79
C GLN A 30 -5.27 -1.07 -5.76
N ALA A 31 -4.49 -0.11 -6.25
CA ALA A 31 -3.03 -0.13 -6.18
C ALA A 31 -2.54 -0.27 -4.73
N SER A 32 -3.15 0.50 -3.84
CA SER A 32 -2.89 0.46 -2.41
C SER A 32 -3.19 -0.91 -1.81
N SER A 33 -4.30 -1.55 -2.22
CA SER A 33 -4.63 -2.93 -1.82
C SER A 33 -3.65 -3.96 -2.37
N ALA A 34 -3.19 -3.80 -3.63
CA ALA A 34 -2.20 -4.68 -4.24
C ALA A 34 -0.87 -4.63 -3.47
N MET A 35 -0.37 -3.41 -3.18
CA MET A 35 0.85 -3.22 -2.40
C MET A 35 0.73 -3.74 -0.96
N ALA A 36 -0.44 -3.53 -0.33
CA ALA A 36 -0.73 -4.09 1.00
C ALA A 36 -0.64 -5.62 1.02
N GLN A 37 -1.19 -6.25 -0.01
CA GLN A 37 -1.20 -7.69 -0.14
C GLN A 37 0.23 -8.23 -0.29
N MET A 38 1.05 -7.61 -1.15
CA MET A 38 2.45 -7.99 -1.33
C MET A 38 3.26 -7.92 -0.03
N ALA A 39 2.96 -6.93 0.81
CA ALA A 39 3.63 -6.74 2.10
C ALA A 39 3.15 -7.71 3.19
N THR A 40 2.15 -8.58 2.93
CA THR A 40 1.71 -9.56 3.93
C THR A 40 2.77 -10.63 4.16
N PRO A 41 2.92 -11.17 5.38
CA PRO A 41 3.88 -12.25 5.67
C PRO A 41 3.68 -13.49 4.78
N LYS A 42 2.44 -13.76 4.38
CA LYS A 42 2.10 -14.86 3.46
C LYS A 42 2.69 -14.65 2.07
N MET A 43 2.72 -13.41 1.57
CA MET A 43 3.27 -13.12 0.26
C MET A 43 4.78 -12.98 0.30
N LEU A 44 5.32 -12.33 1.33
CA LEU A 44 6.76 -12.21 1.56
C LEU A 44 7.46 -13.55 1.81
N SER A 45 6.78 -14.55 2.38
CA SER A 45 7.35 -15.90 2.55
C SER A 45 7.39 -16.72 1.25
N ARG A 46 6.70 -16.26 0.19
CA ARG A 46 6.71 -16.87 -1.14
C ARG A 46 7.64 -16.15 -2.12
N SER A 47 8.19 -15.01 -1.70
CA SER A 47 9.18 -14.24 -2.46
C SER A 47 10.59 -14.48 -1.96
N CYS A 48 11.56 -13.86 -2.61
CA CYS A 48 12.96 -13.82 -2.15
C CYS A 48 13.19 -12.89 -0.96
N PHE A 49 12.16 -12.20 -0.44
CA PHE A 49 12.31 -11.13 0.54
C PHE A 49 13.03 -11.58 1.82
N TYR A 50 12.54 -12.61 2.50
CA TYR A 50 13.14 -13.07 3.76
C TYR A 50 14.47 -13.82 3.57
N LEU A 51 14.82 -14.22 2.35
CA LEU A 51 16.16 -14.74 2.04
C LEU A 51 17.21 -13.61 2.04
N ILE A 52 16.82 -12.42 1.59
CA ILE A 52 17.68 -11.23 1.53
C ILE A 52 17.65 -10.47 2.85
N TYR A 53 16.47 -10.37 3.47
CA TYR A 53 16.21 -9.62 4.70
C TYR A 53 15.56 -10.52 5.76
N PRO A 54 16.34 -11.33 6.51
CA PRO A 54 15.79 -12.30 7.46
C PRO A 54 14.92 -11.70 8.57
N ASN A 55 15.19 -10.44 8.95
CA ASN A 55 14.46 -9.71 10.00
C ASN A 55 13.48 -8.66 9.41
N GLY A 56 13.11 -8.81 8.14
CA GLY A 56 12.49 -7.83 7.26
C GLY A 56 11.80 -6.62 7.91
N LYS A 57 12.28 -5.43 7.56
CA LYS A 57 11.70 -4.13 7.96
C LYS A 57 10.88 -3.50 6.85
N PRO A 58 9.95 -2.57 7.16
CA PRO A 58 9.21 -1.81 6.14
C PRO A 58 10.11 -1.10 5.13
N SER A 59 11.21 -0.46 5.56
CA SER A 59 12.16 0.18 4.64
C SER A 59 12.88 -0.82 3.74
N GLU A 60 13.18 -2.02 4.25
CA GLU A 60 13.78 -3.10 3.47
C GLU A 60 12.78 -3.67 2.46
N PHE A 61 11.49 -3.73 2.80
CA PHE A 61 10.44 -4.09 1.86
C PHE A 61 10.35 -3.08 0.73
N VAL A 62 10.33 -1.77 1.02
CA VAL A 62 10.32 -0.74 -0.04
C VAL A 62 11.58 -0.89 -0.91
N ARG A 63 12.76 -1.04 -0.32
CA ARG A 63 13.99 -1.28 -1.10
C ARG A 63 13.92 -2.54 -1.96
N TYR A 64 13.37 -3.62 -1.42
CA TYR A 64 13.17 -4.87 -2.14
C TYR A 64 12.23 -4.69 -3.33
N LEU A 65 11.07 -4.06 -3.11
CA LEU A 65 10.01 -3.89 -4.09
C LEU A 65 10.48 -3.12 -5.34
N PHE A 66 11.40 -2.18 -5.16
CA PHE A 66 12.01 -1.39 -6.24
C PHE A 66 13.37 -1.93 -6.72
N SER A 67 13.77 -3.13 -6.29
CA SER A 67 14.91 -3.86 -6.86
C SER A 67 14.47 -4.70 -8.07
N ASP A 68 15.41 -5.17 -8.89
CA ASP A 68 15.11 -6.04 -10.04
C ASP A 68 14.31 -7.30 -9.63
N LEU A 69 14.62 -7.87 -8.45
CA LEU A 69 13.90 -9.03 -7.92
C LEU A 69 12.48 -8.69 -7.50
N GLY A 70 12.29 -7.57 -6.79
CA GLY A 70 10.96 -7.16 -6.36
C GLY A 70 10.10 -6.69 -7.53
N ALA A 71 10.68 -5.99 -8.51
CA ALA A 71 9.98 -5.54 -9.71
C ALA A 71 9.43 -6.71 -10.53
N ALA A 72 10.15 -7.83 -10.59
CA ALA A 72 9.68 -9.05 -11.25
C ALA A 72 8.47 -9.70 -10.54
N GLU A 73 8.21 -9.36 -9.29
CA GLU A 73 7.09 -9.87 -8.49
C GLU A 73 5.89 -8.91 -8.48
N TRP A 74 5.94 -7.80 -9.21
CA TRP A 74 4.83 -6.85 -9.24
C TRP A 74 3.57 -7.50 -9.82
N PRO A 75 2.39 -7.29 -9.20
CA PRO A 75 1.15 -7.92 -9.60
C PRO A 75 0.53 -7.15 -10.78
N ILE A 76 1.21 -7.10 -11.92
CA ILE A 76 0.72 -6.47 -13.16
C ILE A 76 0.10 -7.56 -14.04
N ALA A 77 -1.16 -7.40 -14.41
CA ALA A 77 -1.78 -8.21 -15.45
C ALA A 77 -1.54 -7.55 -16.82
N PHE A 78 -0.98 -8.29 -17.78
CA PHE A 78 -0.70 -7.88 -19.16
C PHE A 78 -1.84 -8.19 -20.13
N ASP A 79 -2.74 -9.09 -19.78
CA ASP A 79 -3.98 -9.37 -20.52
C ASP A 79 -5.14 -9.80 -19.60
N GLU A 80 -6.33 -10.03 -20.19
CA GLU A 80 -7.53 -10.44 -19.46
C GLU A 80 -7.40 -11.82 -18.82
N MET A 81 -6.68 -12.74 -19.47
CA MET A 81 -6.47 -14.10 -18.96
C MET A 81 -5.62 -14.07 -17.69
N GLU A 82 -4.54 -13.28 -17.67
CA GLU A 82 -3.72 -13.06 -16.48
C GLU A 82 -4.54 -12.39 -15.36
N GLU A 83 -5.39 -11.42 -15.69
CA GLU A 83 -6.27 -10.79 -14.71
C GLU A 83 -7.22 -11.82 -14.04
N GLU A 84 -7.82 -12.71 -14.84
CA GLU A 84 -8.64 -13.80 -14.34
C GLU A 84 -7.85 -14.80 -13.47
N GLN A 85 -6.62 -15.14 -13.89
CA GLN A 85 -5.74 -16.01 -13.10
C GLN A 85 -5.41 -15.37 -11.75
N MET A 86 -5.07 -14.09 -11.72
CA MET A 86 -4.81 -13.35 -10.49
C MET A 86 -6.05 -13.31 -9.59
N LYS A 87 -7.23 -13.03 -10.15
CA LYS A 87 -8.50 -13.10 -9.41
C LYS A 87 -8.73 -14.48 -8.79
N SER A 88 -8.49 -15.56 -9.53
CA SER A 88 -8.62 -16.93 -9.03
C SER A 88 -7.63 -17.24 -7.90
N ALA A 89 -6.41 -16.69 -7.98
CA ALA A 89 -5.38 -16.78 -6.96
C ALA A 89 -5.61 -15.83 -5.77
N ARG A 90 -6.69 -15.02 -5.81
CA ARG A 90 -7.00 -13.95 -4.85
C ARG A 90 -5.87 -12.92 -4.74
N ILE A 91 -5.25 -12.60 -5.86
CA ILE A 91 -4.24 -11.54 -6.01
C ILE A 91 -4.91 -10.32 -6.60
N THR A 92 -4.83 -9.19 -5.91
CA THR A 92 -5.30 -7.91 -6.44
C THR A 92 -4.29 -7.37 -7.44
N PRO A 93 -4.65 -7.16 -8.72
CA PRO A 93 -3.74 -6.60 -9.70
C PRO A 93 -3.52 -5.11 -9.45
N LEU A 94 -2.29 -4.67 -9.70
CA LEU A 94 -1.89 -3.27 -9.75
C LEU A 94 -2.48 -2.63 -11.01
N PRO A 95 -3.29 -1.55 -10.88
CA PRO A 95 -3.81 -0.85 -12.05
C PRO A 95 -2.69 -0.23 -12.88
N ARG A 96 -2.78 -0.38 -14.21
CA ARG A 96 -1.81 0.20 -15.15
C ARG A 96 -1.82 1.73 -15.19
N THR A 97 -2.90 2.33 -14.69
CA THR A 97 -3.11 3.78 -14.62
C THR A 97 -2.40 4.43 -13.43
N VAL A 98 -1.79 3.64 -12.53
CA VAL A 98 -1.17 4.13 -11.30
C VAL A 98 0.33 3.87 -11.32
N ARG A 99 1.11 4.92 -11.09
CA ARG A 99 2.53 4.82 -10.77
C ARG A 99 2.72 4.52 -9.29
N VAL A 100 3.75 3.76 -8.98
CA VAL A 100 4.15 3.50 -7.60
C VAL A 100 5.57 4.04 -7.43
N SER A 101 5.77 4.89 -6.44
CA SER A 101 7.08 5.50 -6.14
C SER A 101 7.45 5.33 -4.68
N ALA A 102 8.74 5.42 -4.38
CA ALA A 102 9.28 5.24 -3.05
C ALA A 102 9.57 6.58 -2.36
N LEU A 103 9.24 6.70 -1.08
CA LEU A 103 9.62 7.77 -0.14
C LEU A 103 9.03 9.16 -0.44
N LYS A 104 8.94 9.55 -1.70
CA LYS A 104 8.45 10.86 -2.15
C LYS A 104 7.71 10.72 -3.47
N ARG A 105 6.97 11.77 -3.79
CA ARG A 105 6.33 11.93 -5.08
C ARG A 105 7.36 12.16 -6.18
N GLU A 106 7.21 11.46 -7.29
CA GLU A 106 8.06 11.55 -8.49
C GLU A 106 7.27 11.96 -9.73
N TYR A 107 5.97 11.65 -9.79
CA TYR A 107 5.12 11.86 -10.96
C TYR A 107 3.93 12.78 -10.60
N PRO A 108 4.16 14.10 -10.50
CA PRO A 108 3.16 15.06 -10.05
C PRO A 108 1.91 15.15 -10.94
N GLU A 109 2.04 14.77 -12.21
CA GLU A 109 0.98 14.83 -13.22
C GLU A 109 0.23 13.49 -13.39
N GLU A 110 0.68 12.41 -12.74
CA GLU A 110 0.09 11.08 -12.85
C GLU A 110 -0.61 10.67 -11.56
N LYS A 111 -1.51 9.67 -11.67
CA LYS A 111 -2.04 8.98 -10.48
C LYS A 111 -0.89 8.21 -9.85
N GLU A 112 -0.50 8.58 -8.64
CA GLU A 112 0.69 8.04 -8.01
C GLU A 112 0.41 7.55 -6.58
N LEU A 113 0.85 6.33 -6.29
CA LEU A 113 0.91 5.77 -4.96
C LEU A 113 2.34 5.88 -4.44
N VAL A 114 2.55 6.69 -3.42
CA VAL A 114 3.85 6.82 -2.77
C VAL A 114 3.91 5.89 -1.54
N LEU A 115 4.91 5.03 -1.52
CA LEU A 115 5.16 4.10 -0.41
C LEU A 115 6.17 4.69 0.57
N ILE A 116 5.73 4.90 1.81
CA ILE A 116 6.54 5.44 2.89
C ILE A 116 6.67 4.37 3.98
N PRO A 117 7.88 3.88 4.29
CA PRO A 117 8.05 2.92 5.37
C PRO A 117 7.81 3.60 6.72
N ASP A 118 7.01 2.98 7.58
CA ASP A 118 6.85 3.38 8.97
C ASP A 118 7.43 2.32 9.90
N GLU A 119 8.66 2.59 10.34
CA GLU A 119 9.40 1.73 11.25
C GLU A 119 8.80 1.71 12.67
N ALA A 120 8.09 2.77 13.07
CA ALA A 120 7.52 2.88 14.42
C ALA A 120 6.30 1.98 14.58
N THR A 121 5.49 1.85 13.53
CA THR A 121 4.30 0.98 13.53
C THR A 121 4.57 -0.38 12.88
N GLN A 122 5.76 -0.60 12.30
CA GLN A 122 6.10 -1.73 11.43
C GLN A 122 5.12 -1.91 10.26
N GLN A 123 4.61 -0.80 9.74
CA GLN A 123 3.65 -0.77 8.65
C GLN A 123 4.20 0.00 7.45
N LEU A 124 3.52 -0.15 6.31
CA LEU A 124 3.69 0.74 5.18
C LEU A 124 2.69 1.88 5.32
N CYS A 125 3.20 3.08 5.60
CA CYS A 125 2.43 4.30 5.54
C CYS A 125 2.19 4.68 4.07
N ARG A 126 0.95 5.02 3.77
CA ARG A 126 0.49 5.41 2.43
C ARG A 126 0.26 6.91 2.48
N SER A 127 0.91 7.66 1.60
CA SER A 127 0.42 8.99 1.24
C SER A 127 -0.39 8.84 -0.05
N ASN A 128 -1.71 9.02 0.05
CA ASN A 128 -2.57 9.17 -1.12
C ASN A 128 -2.24 10.54 -1.71
N ILE A 129 -1.75 10.60 -2.94
CA ILE A 129 -1.57 11.88 -3.60
C ILE A 129 -2.37 11.86 -4.89
N GLU A 130 -3.58 12.41 -4.80
CA GLU A 130 -4.37 12.77 -5.95
C GLU A 130 -4.00 14.21 -6.33
N LEU A 131 -3.64 14.47 -7.58
CA LEU A 131 -3.77 15.82 -8.12
C LEU A 131 -4.41 15.78 -9.51
N GLY A 132 -5.52 16.52 -9.60
CA GLY A 132 -5.94 17.36 -10.71
C GLY A 132 -5.82 16.77 -12.10
N ILE A 133 -6.74 15.90 -12.50
CA ILE A 133 -7.26 16.02 -13.87
C ILE A 133 -8.21 17.22 -13.83
N ASP A 134 -7.66 18.43 -13.97
CA ASP A 134 -8.46 19.52 -14.49
C ASP A 134 -8.92 19.09 -15.89
N ALA A 135 -10.24 19.04 -16.03
CA ALA A 135 -10.92 18.82 -17.29
C ALA A 135 -10.47 19.89 -18.30
N GLY A 136 -9.47 19.55 -19.10
CA GLY A 136 -9.10 20.29 -20.30
C GLY A 136 -10.22 20.18 -21.32
N THR A 137 -11.10 21.17 -21.30
CA THR A 137 -12.05 21.50 -22.36
C THR A 137 -11.26 21.79 -23.64
N GLN A 138 -11.53 21.05 -24.72
CA GLN A 138 -11.59 21.57 -26.08
C GLN A 138 -12.73 20.89 -26.83
#